data_AF-A0A226ESI2-F1
#
_entry.id   AF-A0A226ESI2-F1
#
_cell.length_a   1.000
_cell.length_b   1.000
_cell.length_c   1.000
_cell.angle_alpha   90.00
_cell.angle_beta   90.00
_cell.angle_gamma   90.00
#
_symmetry.space_group_name_H-M   'P 1'
#
loop_
_entity.id
_entity.type
_entity.pdbx_description
1 polymer ?
#
loop_
_entity_poly.entity_id
_entity_poly.type
_entity_poly.pdbx_seq_one_letter_code
_entity_poly.pdbx_strand_id
1 'polypeptide(L)'
;MKLILLPVVLAVVGLANGAGYNGPTNPAGLELIKYYEGWYPNFYTDPVGIRTIGYGHACHVWDCSVPLNGRYSVPLTLANGQNLLADDLVNGNYESCIRNYNTYTGLNADQFSALVSFTFNLGCGSFQSSTLRTLLNAGNTLGASLEFRKWINAGGSPLLGLARRRESERVLFCQSGGCPTTCRGRVNADTLNCRKDPNTSAFVVASYANGATLDIFERVTGTVVNGNPNWFLVGPGYVSAVYVDITAGGGGWCASAFNETSSDV
;
A
#
# COMPACT_ATOMS: atom_id res chain seq x y z
N MET A 1 -47.75 21.95 -22.65
CA MET A 1 -46.54 21.49 -21.94
C MET A 1 -45.51 21.08 -22.99
N LYS A 2 -44.41 21.83 -23.11
CA LYS A 2 -43.31 21.53 -24.05
C LYS A 2 -42.38 20.52 -23.36
N LEU A 3 -42.30 19.31 -23.91
CA LEU A 3 -41.40 18.26 -23.45
C LEU A 3 -39.98 18.64 -23.90
N ILE A 4 -39.13 19.04 -22.95
CA ILE A 4 -37.71 19.34 -23.21
C ILE A 4 -36.96 17.99 -23.13
N LEU A 5 -36.57 17.46 -24.29
CA LEU A 5 -35.61 16.36 -24.38
C LEU A 5 -34.21 16.89 -24.04
N LEU A 6 -33.69 16.51 -22.88
CA LEU A 6 -32.26 16.66 -22.56
C LEU A 6 -31.47 15.65 -23.42
N PRO A 7 -30.35 16.05 -24.05
CA PRO A 7 -29.54 15.12 -24.83
C PRO A 7 -28.92 14.08 -23.89
N VAL A 8 -29.17 12.80 -24.17
CA VAL A 8 -28.41 11.69 -23.60
C VAL A 8 -27.00 11.81 -24.16
N VAL A 9 -26.07 12.29 -23.35
CA VAL A 9 -24.64 12.24 -23.68
C VAL A 9 -24.24 10.78 -23.58
N LEU A 10 -24.25 10.09 -24.71
CA LEU A 10 -23.64 8.78 -24.86
C LEU A 10 -22.13 8.98 -24.66
N ALA A 11 -21.62 8.63 -23.48
CA ALA A 11 -20.19 8.59 -23.24
C ALA A 11 -19.59 7.53 -24.18
N VAL A 12 -18.99 7.98 -25.28
CA VAL A 12 -18.09 7.16 -26.07
C VAL A 12 -16.92 6.84 -25.15
N VAL A 13 -16.90 5.63 -24.60
CA VAL A 13 -15.71 5.10 -23.94
C VAL A 13 -14.67 4.94 -25.05
N GLY A 14 -13.85 5.97 -25.23
CA GLY A 14 -12.68 5.89 -26.08
C GLY A 14 -11.80 4.76 -25.56
N LEU A 15 -11.53 3.76 -26.40
CA LEU A 15 -10.44 2.83 -26.18
C LEU A 15 -9.15 3.65 -26.26
N ALA A 16 -8.68 4.14 -25.10
CA ALA A 16 -7.39 4.76 -24.99
C ALA A 16 -6.32 3.67 -25.18
N ASN A 17 -5.78 3.56 -26.37
CA ASN A 17 -4.40 3.12 -26.54
C ASN A 17 -3.52 4.23 -25.92
N GLY A 18 -3.24 4.17 -24.62
CA GLY A 18 -2.60 5.28 -23.92
C GLY A 18 -1.80 4.83 -22.70
N ALA A 19 -0.60 5.37 -22.55
CA ALA A 19 0.32 5.09 -21.45
C ALA A 19 -0.38 5.16 -20.07
N GLY A 20 0.02 4.29 -19.14
CA GLY A 20 -0.50 4.30 -17.77
C GLY A 20 -0.32 5.66 -17.08
N TYR A 21 -1.07 5.88 -16.00
CA TYR A 21 -1.02 7.12 -15.24
C TYR A 21 0.42 7.49 -14.86
N ASN A 22 0.83 8.72 -15.18
CA ASN A 22 2.22 9.18 -15.06
C ASN A 22 2.40 10.27 -14.00
N GLY A 23 1.40 10.48 -13.16
CA GLY A 23 1.38 11.47 -12.10
C GLY A 23 0.46 12.67 -12.41
N PRO A 24 0.40 13.64 -11.50
CA PRO A 24 1.11 13.69 -10.21
C PRO A 24 0.55 12.71 -9.16
N THR A 25 1.21 12.60 -8.01
CA THR A 25 0.67 11.89 -6.84
C THR A 25 -0.70 12.47 -6.45
N ASN A 26 -1.69 11.61 -6.25
CA ASN A 26 -3.05 12.05 -5.95
C ASN A 26 -3.23 12.44 -4.46
N PRO A 27 -4.36 13.07 -4.07
CA PRO A 27 -4.58 13.48 -2.69
C PRO A 27 -4.49 12.35 -1.67
N ALA A 28 -4.97 11.14 -1.99
CA ALA A 28 -4.89 9.99 -1.08
C ALA A 28 -3.44 9.57 -0.82
N GLY A 29 -2.59 9.59 -1.85
CA GLY A 29 -1.15 9.37 -1.71
C GLY A 29 -0.46 10.44 -0.87
N LEU A 30 -0.80 11.72 -1.09
CA LEU A 30 -0.26 12.82 -0.29
C LEU A 30 -0.64 12.69 1.19
N GLU A 31 -1.90 12.38 1.49
CA GLU A 31 -2.32 12.14 2.89
C GLU A 31 -1.60 10.95 3.51
N LEU A 32 -1.42 9.87 2.74
CA LEU A 32 -0.71 8.68 3.20
C LEU A 32 0.74 8.99 3.58
N ILE A 33 1.46 9.72 2.72
CA ILE A 33 2.84 10.13 2.98
C ILE A 33 2.89 11.03 4.22
N LYS A 34 2.06 12.08 4.26
CA LYS A 34 2.01 13.00 5.41
C LYS A 34 1.76 12.31 6.74
N TYR A 35 0.86 11.32 6.76
CA TYR A 35 0.55 10.55 7.95
C TYR A 35 1.77 9.81 8.50
N TYR A 36 2.58 9.20 7.64
CA TYR A 36 3.74 8.42 8.06
C TYR A 36 5.01 9.25 8.31
N GLU A 37 5.19 10.37 7.60
CA GLU A 37 6.35 11.25 7.82
C GLU A 37 6.17 12.17 9.04
N GLY A 38 4.93 12.53 9.36
CA GLY A 38 4.62 13.45 10.45
C GLY A 38 4.89 14.92 10.10
N TRP A 39 4.32 15.84 10.89
CA TRP A 39 4.38 17.28 10.65
C TRP A 39 5.31 18.00 11.62
N TYR A 40 6.35 18.64 11.09
CA TYR A 40 7.30 19.45 11.87
C TYR A 40 7.42 20.85 11.26
N PRO A 41 6.72 21.87 11.80
CA PRO A 41 6.74 23.22 11.23
C PRO A 41 8.08 23.94 11.43
N ASN A 42 8.94 23.46 12.34
CA ASN A 42 10.29 23.99 12.58
C ASN A 42 11.35 22.98 12.16
N PHE A 43 12.57 23.45 11.91
CA PHE A 43 13.71 22.56 11.70
C PHE A 43 13.95 21.68 12.94
N TYR A 44 14.24 20.42 12.69
CA TYR A 44 14.69 19.45 13.69
C TYR A 44 15.86 18.64 13.14
N THR A 45 16.54 17.92 14.02
CA THR A 45 17.55 16.94 13.63
C THR A 45 16.91 15.56 13.70
N ASP A 46 16.90 14.84 12.59
CA ASP A 46 16.34 13.49 12.53
C ASP A 46 17.24 12.45 13.25
N PRO A 47 16.81 11.18 13.41
CA PRO A 47 17.57 10.16 14.13
C PRO A 47 18.96 9.84 13.54
N VAL A 48 19.24 10.22 12.28
CA VAL A 48 20.54 10.02 11.63
C VAL A 48 21.37 11.30 11.56
N GLY A 49 20.93 12.37 12.23
CA GLY A 49 21.68 13.62 12.35
C GLY A 49 21.42 14.65 11.25
N ILE A 50 20.41 14.43 10.41
CA ILE A 50 20.11 15.31 9.27
C ILE A 50 19.14 16.40 9.70
N ARG A 51 19.45 17.65 9.32
CA ARG A 51 18.55 18.78 9.51
C ARG A 51 17.35 18.65 8.55
N THR A 52 16.15 18.62 9.11
CA THR A 52 14.91 18.27 8.40
C THR A 52 13.76 19.20 8.83
N ILE A 53 12.76 19.42 7.97
CA ILE A 53 11.57 20.24 8.25
C ILE A 53 10.34 19.71 7.48
N GLY A 54 9.14 20.10 7.90
CA GLY A 54 7.89 19.78 7.20
C GLY A 54 7.57 18.29 7.29
N TYR A 55 7.31 17.68 6.13
CA TYR A 55 7.06 16.25 5.96
C TYR A 55 8.31 15.54 5.43
N GLY A 56 9.43 15.64 6.16
CA GLY A 56 10.67 14.94 5.79
C GLY A 56 11.57 15.66 4.77
N HIS A 57 11.40 16.98 4.57
CA HIS A 57 12.28 17.75 3.68
C HIS A 57 13.70 17.83 4.26
N ALA A 58 14.61 17.02 3.71
CA ALA A 58 15.94 16.80 4.25
C ALA A 58 17.01 17.70 3.61
N CYS A 59 17.68 18.53 4.41
CA CYS A 59 18.60 19.57 3.94
C CYS A 59 19.94 19.09 3.37
N HIS A 60 20.17 17.78 3.35
CA HIS A 60 21.32 17.18 2.66
C HIS A 60 21.00 16.81 1.20
N VAL A 61 19.70 16.65 0.87
CA VAL A 61 19.19 16.46 -0.49
C VAL A 61 18.83 17.81 -1.10
N TRP A 62 18.27 18.69 -0.28
CA TRP A 62 17.66 19.94 -0.70
C TRP A 62 18.39 21.15 -0.15
N ASP A 63 18.39 22.24 -0.92
CA ASP A 63 18.91 23.51 -0.45
C ASP A 63 17.97 24.15 0.58
N CYS A 64 18.35 24.03 1.85
CA CYS A 64 17.68 24.69 2.98
C CYS A 64 18.31 26.04 3.35
N SER A 65 19.11 26.65 2.48
CA SER A 65 19.62 28.01 2.68
C SER A 65 18.47 29.03 2.83
N VAL A 66 18.75 30.18 3.42
CA VAL A 66 17.87 31.03 4.26
C VAL A 66 16.36 31.18 3.89
N PRO A 67 15.44 30.77 4.78
CA PRO A 67 15.06 29.36 4.86
C PRO A 67 14.45 28.86 3.54
N LEU A 68 14.77 27.60 3.20
CA LEU A 68 14.23 26.88 2.03
C LEU A 68 14.44 27.66 0.71
N ASN A 69 15.68 28.10 0.49
CA ASN A 69 16.13 28.91 -0.64
C ASN A 69 15.25 30.17 -0.84
N GLY A 70 14.86 30.83 0.27
CA GLY A 70 14.02 32.02 0.28
C GLY A 70 12.55 31.80 -0.10
N ARG A 71 12.09 30.56 -0.29
CA ARG A 71 10.73 30.26 -0.75
C ARG A 71 9.68 30.35 0.35
N TYR A 72 10.06 30.03 1.58
CA TYR A 72 9.12 29.91 2.69
C TYR A 72 9.69 30.47 3.98
N SER A 73 8.83 31.10 4.78
CA SER A 73 9.15 31.45 6.16
C SER A 73 9.06 30.23 7.09
N VAL A 74 9.79 30.29 8.21
CA VAL A 74 9.73 29.30 9.29
C VAL A 74 9.19 29.99 10.55
N PRO A 75 8.24 29.41 11.30
CA PRO A 75 7.65 28.07 11.12
C PRO A 75 6.83 27.94 9.83
N LEU A 76 6.90 26.78 9.18
CA LEU A 76 6.09 26.49 8.00
C LEU A 76 4.60 26.50 8.35
N THR A 77 3.79 27.08 7.47
CA THR A 77 2.34 26.85 7.49
C THR A 77 2.04 25.46 6.93
N LEU A 78 0.89 24.88 7.29
CA LEU A 78 0.47 23.58 6.73
C LEU A 78 0.42 23.61 5.19
N ALA A 79 -0.08 24.70 4.61
CA ALA A 79 -0.14 24.88 3.16
C ALA A 79 1.27 24.90 2.53
N ASN A 80 2.21 25.65 3.12
CA ASN A 80 3.59 25.69 2.63
C ASN A 80 4.27 24.33 2.78
N GLY A 81 4.01 23.61 3.86
CA GLY A 81 4.51 22.25 4.06
C GLY A 81 3.97 21.25 3.04
N GLN A 82 2.69 21.36 2.68
CA GLN A 82 2.08 20.53 1.64
C GLN A 82 2.65 20.82 0.26
N ASN A 83 2.83 22.10 -0.08
CA ASN A 83 3.46 22.51 -1.32
C ASN A 83 4.93 22.04 -1.38
N LEU A 84 5.68 22.17 -0.28
CA LEU A 84 7.04 21.68 -0.17
C LEU A 84 7.12 20.16 -0.38
N LEU A 85 6.22 19.38 0.22
CA LEU A 85 6.14 17.95 -0.01
C LEU A 85 5.84 17.62 -1.48
N ALA A 86 4.87 18.29 -2.10
CA ALA A 86 4.55 18.06 -3.51
C ALA A 86 5.75 18.38 -4.43
N ASP A 87 6.47 19.46 -4.15
CA ASP A 87 7.71 19.81 -4.84
C ASP A 87 8.79 18.74 -4.65
N ASP A 88 8.95 18.21 -3.43
CA ASP A 88 9.90 17.14 -3.14
C ASP A 88 9.57 15.86 -3.91
N LEU A 89 8.29 15.48 -4.04
CA LEU A 89 7.87 14.29 -4.79
C LEU A 89 8.22 14.39 -6.28
N VAL A 90 8.01 15.58 -6.87
CA VAL A 90 8.30 15.85 -8.28
C VAL A 90 9.80 15.96 -8.53
N ASN A 91 10.50 16.76 -7.72
CA ASN A 91 11.90 17.11 -7.96
C ASN A 91 12.88 16.09 -7.35
N GLY A 92 12.44 15.29 -6.38
CA GLY A 92 13.27 14.38 -5.56
C GLY A 92 13.45 13.01 -6.18
N ASN A 93 13.12 12.88 -7.47
CA ASN A 93 13.13 11.64 -8.22
C ASN A 93 12.20 10.54 -7.65
N TYR A 94 11.10 10.89 -6.99
CA TYR A 94 10.14 9.89 -6.49
C TYR A 94 9.10 9.56 -7.57
N GLU A 95 8.42 10.58 -8.11
CA GLU A 95 7.47 10.38 -9.20
C GLU A 95 8.14 9.96 -10.51
N SER A 96 9.28 10.57 -10.86
CA SER A 96 10.03 10.18 -12.05
C SER A 96 10.60 8.77 -11.93
N CYS A 97 10.92 8.29 -10.74
CA CYS A 97 11.31 6.90 -10.54
C CYS A 97 10.21 5.93 -11.00
N ILE A 98 8.95 6.21 -10.62
CA ILE A 98 7.82 5.39 -11.07
C ILE A 98 7.68 5.48 -12.58
N ARG A 99 7.69 6.69 -13.16
CA ARG A 99 7.61 6.89 -14.61
C ARG A 99 8.71 6.15 -15.39
N ASN A 100 9.94 6.13 -14.86
CA ASN A 100 11.10 5.56 -15.56
C ASN A 100 11.15 4.03 -15.50
N TYR A 101 10.63 3.42 -14.44
CA TYR A 101 10.78 1.98 -14.19
C TYR A 101 9.48 1.18 -14.29
N ASN A 102 8.31 1.83 -14.33
CA ASN A 102 7.04 1.16 -14.59
C ASN A 102 6.76 1.05 -16.10
N THR A 103 6.53 -0.17 -16.56
CA THR A 103 6.10 -0.45 -17.94
C THR A 103 4.66 -0.96 -18.01
N TYR A 104 3.97 -1.09 -16.88
CA TYR A 104 2.57 -1.49 -16.84
C TYR A 104 1.67 -0.36 -17.33
N THR A 105 0.99 -0.58 -18.45
CA THR A 105 0.13 0.42 -19.09
C THR A 105 -1.22 0.60 -18.39
N GLY A 106 -1.62 -0.33 -17.52
CA GLY A 106 -2.86 -0.24 -16.75
C GLY A 106 -2.72 0.52 -15.42
N LEU A 107 -1.58 1.17 -15.17
CA LEU A 107 -1.32 1.86 -13.90
C LEU A 107 -2.34 2.98 -13.67
N ASN A 108 -3.09 2.91 -12.58
CA ASN A 108 -4.03 3.96 -12.18
C ASN A 108 -3.41 4.97 -11.18
N ALA A 109 -4.14 6.03 -10.87
CA ALA A 109 -3.65 7.08 -9.97
C ALA A 109 -3.37 6.60 -8.54
N ASP A 110 -4.16 5.66 -8.01
CA ASP A 110 -3.98 5.12 -6.67
C ASP A 110 -2.75 4.21 -6.58
N GLN A 111 -2.55 3.35 -7.59
CA GLN A 111 -1.36 2.53 -7.74
C GLN A 111 -0.11 3.38 -7.86
N PHE A 112 -0.12 4.38 -8.74
CA PHE A 112 0.99 5.33 -8.88
C PHE A 112 1.32 5.99 -7.54
N SER A 113 0.31 6.49 -6.85
CA SER A 113 0.47 7.22 -5.58
C SER A 113 0.99 6.33 -4.44
N ALA A 114 0.52 5.07 -4.36
CA ALA A 114 1.05 4.09 -3.43
C ALA A 114 2.53 3.76 -3.69
N LEU A 115 2.91 3.63 -4.97
CA LEU A 115 4.31 3.40 -5.37
C LEU A 115 5.20 4.61 -5.06
N VAL A 116 4.68 5.83 -5.22
CA VAL A 116 5.40 7.05 -4.81
C VAL A 116 5.61 7.06 -3.29
N SER A 117 4.60 6.73 -2.48
CA SER A 117 4.77 6.61 -1.02
C SER A 117 5.80 5.55 -0.63
N PHE A 118 5.76 4.40 -1.29
CA PHE A 118 6.73 3.32 -1.11
C PHE A 118 8.16 3.79 -1.41
N THR A 119 8.32 4.51 -2.53
CA THR A 119 9.59 5.03 -3.03
C THR A 119 10.10 6.20 -2.20
N PHE A 120 9.21 7.03 -1.66
CA PHE A 120 9.59 8.10 -0.72
C PHE A 120 10.24 7.53 0.53
N ASN A 121 9.72 6.41 1.04
CA ASN A 121 10.24 5.75 2.23
C ASN A 121 11.55 4.99 2.01
N LEU A 122 11.67 4.28 0.89
CA LEU A 122 12.75 3.32 0.66
C LEU A 122 13.78 3.79 -0.38
N GLY A 123 13.49 4.87 -1.10
CA GLY A 123 14.27 5.35 -2.22
C GLY A 123 14.00 4.61 -3.54
N CYS A 124 14.40 5.24 -4.64
CA CYS A 124 14.18 4.73 -6.00
C CYS A 124 14.86 3.38 -6.26
N GLY A 125 16.07 3.16 -5.73
CA GLY A 125 16.80 1.91 -5.91
C GLY A 125 16.04 0.67 -5.40
N SER A 126 15.33 0.81 -4.27
CA SER A 126 14.48 -0.27 -3.74
C SER A 126 13.30 -0.58 -4.66
N PHE A 127 12.62 0.43 -5.21
CA PHE A 127 11.56 0.20 -6.19
C PHE A 127 12.12 -0.46 -7.46
N GLN A 128 13.21 0.09 -8.02
CA GLN A 128 13.84 -0.39 -9.25
C GLN A 128 14.23 -1.87 -9.19
N SER A 129 14.76 -2.33 -8.06
CA SER A 129 15.23 -3.71 -7.88
C SER A 129 14.16 -4.67 -7.36
N SER A 130 12.98 -4.16 -6.99
CA SER A 130 11.95 -4.95 -6.31
C SER A 130 11.27 -6.00 -7.19
N THR A 131 10.94 -7.14 -6.58
CA THR A 131 9.97 -8.11 -7.14
C THR A 131 8.60 -7.47 -7.37
N LEU A 132 8.21 -6.49 -6.53
CA LEU A 132 6.99 -5.70 -6.68
C LEU A 132 6.90 -5.09 -8.09
N ARG A 133 7.91 -4.32 -8.50
CA ARG A 133 7.99 -3.71 -9.83
C ARG A 133 7.99 -4.78 -10.93
N THR A 134 8.76 -5.85 -10.76
CA THR A 134 8.84 -6.94 -11.74
C THR A 134 7.47 -7.58 -11.99
N LEU A 135 6.69 -7.87 -10.94
CA LEU A 135 5.34 -8.42 -11.05
C LEU A 135 4.37 -7.41 -11.66
N LEU A 136 4.44 -6.15 -11.25
CA LEU A 136 3.60 -5.08 -11.79
C LEU A 136 3.82 -4.92 -13.30
N ASN A 137 5.07 -4.83 -13.73
CA ASN A 137 5.43 -4.71 -15.15
C ASN A 137 4.99 -5.93 -15.98
N ALA A 138 4.85 -7.10 -15.36
CA ALA A 138 4.26 -8.29 -15.97
C ALA A 138 2.71 -8.29 -15.96
N GLY A 139 2.08 -7.22 -15.48
CA GLY A 139 0.63 -7.09 -15.36
C GLY A 139 0.02 -7.85 -14.17
N ASN A 140 0.84 -8.47 -13.31
CA ASN A 140 0.38 -9.18 -12.13
C ASN A 140 0.21 -8.21 -10.95
N THR A 141 -0.86 -7.42 -10.98
CA THR A 141 -1.12 -6.41 -9.95
C THR A 141 -1.41 -7.02 -8.58
N LEU A 142 -2.10 -8.17 -8.53
CA LEU A 142 -2.34 -8.89 -7.28
C LEU A 142 -1.03 -9.32 -6.64
N GLY A 143 -0.17 -10.02 -7.40
CA GLY A 143 1.14 -10.45 -6.93
C GLY A 143 2.01 -9.27 -6.49
N ALA A 144 2.04 -8.18 -7.28
CA ALA A 144 2.76 -6.97 -6.91
C ALA A 144 2.27 -6.39 -5.57
N SER A 145 0.96 -6.36 -5.33
CA SER A 145 0.39 -5.86 -4.07
C SER A 145 0.87 -6.65 -2.85
N LEU A 146 1.07 -7.97 -2.99
CA LEU A 146 1.52 -8.83 -1.90
C LEU A 146 3.02 -8.69 -1.60
N GLU A 147 3.79 -8.01 -2.45
CA GLU A 147 5.21 -7.75 -2.23
C GLU A 147 5.46 -6.60 -1.23
N PHE A 148 4.50 -5.68 -1.04
CA PHE A 148 4.63 -4.57 -0.08
C PHE A 148 5.00 -5.08 1.32
N ARG A 149 4.34 -6.15 1.79
CA ARG A 149 4.52 -6.73 3.15
C ARG A 149 5.94 -7.25 3.44
N LYS A 150 6.78 -7.43 2.41
CA LYS A 150 8.16 -7.91 2.59
C LYS A 150 9.09 -6.77 3.06
N TRP A 151 8.73 -5.52 2.79
CA TRP A 151 9.56 -4.34 3.05
C TRP A 151 9.26 -3.72 4.43
N ILE A 152 9.38 -4.53 5.48
CA ILE A 152 9.03 -4.14 6.85
C ILE A 152 10.22 -4.15 7.82
N ASN A 153 11.42 -4.40 7.32
CA ASN A 153 12.61 -4.55 8.17
C ASN A 153 13.42 -3.25 8.23
N ALA A 154 13.90 -2.89 9.41
CA ALA A 154 14.94 -1.88 9.62
C ALA A 154 15.94 -2.39 10.66
N GLY A 155 17.23 -2.12 10.48
CA GLY A 155 18.28 -2.68 11.35
C GLY A 155 18.27 -4.22 11.39
N GLY A 156 17.85 -4.88 10.30
CA GLY A 156 17.73 -6.34 10.22
C GLY A 156 16.48 -6.94 10.86
N SER A 157 15.63 -6.15 11.50
CA SER A 157 14.45 -6.64 12.24
C SER A 157 13.13 -6.06 11.71
N PRO A 158 12.03 -6.83 11.69
CA PRO A 158 10.70 -6.30 11.37
C PRO A 158 10.25 -5.20 12.33
N LEU A 159 9.59 -4.16 11.81
CA LEU A 159 8.99 -3.08 12.59
C LEU A 159 7.48 -2.99 12.33
N LEU A 160 6.69 -2.88 13.40
CA LEU A 160 5.23 -2.70 13.30
C LEU A 160 4.83 -1.43 12.55
N GLY A 161 5.57 -0.33 12.72
CA GLY A 161 5.31 0.91 11.99
C GLY A 161 5.42 0.73 10.48
N LEU A 162 6.45 0.00 10.01
CA LEU A 162 6.62 -0.31 8.60
C LEU A 162 5.56 -1.31 8.10
N ALA A 163 5.20 -2.32 8.90
CA ALA A 163 4.11 -3.24 8.55
C ALA A 163 2.80 -2.50 8.30
N ARG A 164 2.43 -1.56 9.17
CA ARG A 164 1.24 -0.70 8.99
C ARG A 164 1.35 0.18 7.75
N ARG A 165 2.52 0.78 7.49
CA ARG A 165 2.77 1.60 6.30
C ARG A 165 2.60 0.81 5.01
N ARG A 166 3.27 -0.34 4.91
CA ARG A 166 3.19 -1.21 3.73
C ARG A 166 1.77 -1.70 3.47
N GLU A 167 1.01 -2.03 4.52
CA GLU A 167 -0.40 -2.40 4.34
C GLU A 167 -1.27 -1.22 3.89
N SER A 168 -1.04 -0.02 4.42
CA SER A 168 -1.79 1.16 3.99
C SER A 168 -1.51 1.53 2.53
N GLU A 169 -0.26 1.39 2.10
CA GLU A 169 0.13 1.55 0.70
C GLU A 169 -0.47 0.48 -0.20
N ARG A 170 -0.47 -0.78 0.24
CA ARG A 170 -1.13 -1.87 -0.49
C ARG A 170 -2.63 -1.62 -0.63
N VAL A 171 -3.29 -1.17 0.44
CA VAL A 171 -4.72 -0.83 0.41
C VAL A 171 -4.98 0.26 -0.62
N LEU A 172 -4.21 1.35 -0.63
CA LEU A 172 -4.30 2.37 -1.67
C LEU A 172 -4.04 1.78 -3.06
N PHE A 173 -2.98 0.98 -3.22
CA PHE A 173 -2.64 0.34 -4.49
C PHE A 173 -3.76 -0.54 -5.06
N CYS A 174 -4.53 -1.20 -4.18
CA CYS A 174 -5.64 -2.06 -4.59
C CYS A 174 -6.98 -1.33 -4.75
N GLN A 175 -7.07 -0.03 -4.45
CA GLN A 175 -8.27 0.76 -4.71
C GLN A 175 -8.54 0.92 -6.21
N SER A 176 -9.75 1.37 -6.54
CA SER A 176 -10.16 1.67 -7.92
C SER A 176 -9.96 0.49 -8.88
N GLY A 177 -10.14 -0.74 -8.40
CA GLY A 177 -9.97 -1.97 -9.18
C GLY A 177 -8.51 -2.39 -9.40
N GLY A 178 -7.56 -1.80 -8.66
CA GLY A 178 -6.12 -2.07 -8.82
C GLY A 178 -5.71 -3.52 -8.51
N CYS A 179 -6.50 -4.23 -7.71
CA CYS A 179 -6.30 -5.65 -7.42
C CYS A 179 -7.61 -6.44 -7.55
N PRO A 180 -7.60 -7.63 -8.16
CA PRO A 180 -8.75 -8.53 -8.13
C PRO A 180 -9.01 -9.03 -6.71
N THR A 181 -10.28 -9.06 -6.29
CA THR A 181 -10.70 -9.74 -5.06
C THR A 181 -10.79 -11.24 -5.32
N THR A 182 -10.05 -12.04 -4.56
CA THR A 182 -10.00 -13.50 -4.74
C THR A 182 -11.00 -14.21 -3.85
N CYS A 183 -10.97 -13.97 -2.54
CA CYS A 183 -11.81 -14.67 -1.56
C CYS A 183 -12.02 -13.83 -0.32
N ARG A 184 -13.12 -14.06 0.42
CA ARG A 184 -13.38 -13.39 1.69
C ARG A 184 -13.66 -14.39 2.81
N GLY A 185 -13.13 -14.08 3.99
CA GLY A 185 -13.49 -14.77 5.22
C GLY A 185 -13.82 -13.80 6.35
N ARG A 186 -14.34 -14.35 7.45
CA ARG A 186 -14.69 -13.62 8.67
C ARG A 186 -13.98 -14.24 9.86
N VAL A 187 -13.37 -13.40 10.69
CA VAL A 187 -12.68 -13.85 11.90
C VAL A 187 -13.70 -14.37 12.91
N ASN A 188 -13.47 -15.57 13.45
CA ASN A 188 -14.33 -16.22 14.44
C ASN A 188 -13.70 -16.30 15.86
N ALA A 189 -12.47 -15.78 16.03
CA ALA A 189 -11.79 -15.66 17.31
C ALA A 189 -11.93 -14.25 17.92
N ASP A 190 -11.81 -14.12 19.24
CA ASP A 190 -11.83 -12.82 19.94
C ASP A 190 -10.76 -11.86 19.42
N THR A 191 -9.55 -12.38 19.20
CA THR A 191 -8.46 -11.68 18.54
C THR A 191 -7.62 -12.66 17.75
N LEU A 192 -7.38 -12.35 16.48
CA LEU A 192 -6.58 -13.16 15.57
C LEU A 192 -5.30 -12.41 15.19
N ASN A 193 -4.15 -12.99 15.58
CA ASN A 193 -2.85 -12.47 15.18
C ASN A 193 -2.60 -12.75 13.69
N CYS A 194 -2.25 -11.71 12.95
CA CYS A 194 -1.68 -11.79 11.62
C CYS A 194 -0.16 -11.72 11.72
N ARG A 195 0.53 -12.69 11.13
CA ARG A 195 1.97 -12.92 11.31
C ARG A 195 2.73 -12.75 10.01
N LYS A 196 4.01 -12.37 10.09
CA LYS A 196 4.87 -12.19 8.92
C LYS A 196 4.98 -13.46 8.07
N ASP A 197 5.06 -14.61 8.74
CA ASP A 197 5.22 -15.96 8.16
C ASP A 197 4.17 -16.91 8.76
N PRO A 198 3.81 -18.02 8.07
CA PRO A 198 2.73 -18.92 8.48
C PRO A 198 3.15 -19.87 9.61
N ASN A 199 3.56 -19.32 10.74
CA ASN A 199 3.91 -20.09 11.93
C ASN A 199 3.59 -19.29 13.20
N THR A 200 3.42 -19.98 14.32
CA THR A 200 2.93 -19.37 15.58
C THR A 200 3.98 -18.53 16.31
N SER A 201 5.27 -18.66 15.97
CA SER A 201 6.36 -17.87 16.56
C SER A 201 6.73 -16.64 15.73
N ALA A 202 6.23 -16.52 14.50
CA ALA A 202 6.53 -15.41 13.61
C ALA A 202 6.01 -14.08 14.18
N PHE A 203 6.75 -13.03 13.85
CA PHE A 203 6.45 -11.66 14.23
C PHE A 203 5.00 -11.29 13.87
N VAL A 204 4.25 -10.78 14.84
CA VAL A 204 2.88 -10.30 14.63
C VAL A 204 2.96 -8.96 13.91
N VAL A 205 2.39 -8.89 12.71
CA VAL A 205 2.39 -7.69 11.84
C VAL A 205 1.09 -6.90 11.95
N ALA A 206 -0.01 -7.57 12.33
CA ALA A 206 -1.31 -6.97 12.58
C ALA A 206 -2.14 -7.89 13.48
N SER A 207 -3.30 -7.41 13.94
CA SER A 207 -4.29 -8.21 14.64
C SER A 207 -5.68 -7.85 14.14
N TYR A 208 -6.56 -8.84 14.08
CA TYR A 208 -7.95 -8.68 13.67
C TYR A 208 -8.88 -9.02 14.83
N ALA A 209 -9.90 -8.20 15.03
CA ALA A 209 -10.94 -8.45 16.03
C ALA A 209 -11.95 -9.50 15.53
N ASN A 210 -12.71 -10.08 16.45
CA ASN A 210 -13.85 -10.94 16.12
C ASN A 210 -14.76 -10.26 15.10
N GLY A 211 -15.09 -10.99 14.04
CA GLY A 211 -16.01 -10.55 13.01
C GLY A 211 -15.42 -9.66 11.93
N ALA A 212 -14.13 -9.33 11.99
CA ALA A 212 -13.44 -8.63 10.91
C ALA A 212 -13.51 -9.44 9.60
N THR A 213 -13.75 -8.76 8.49
CA THR A 213 -13.70 -9.35 7.15
C THR A 213 -12.27 -9.30 6.63
N LEU A 214 -11.82 -10.41 6.04
CA LEU A 214 -10.48 -10.57 5.48
C LEU A 214 -10.60 -10.87 3.99
N ASP A 215 -9.84 -10.16 3.17
CA ASP A 215 -9.52 -10.62 1.83
C ASP A 215 -8.41 -11.68 1.93
N ILE A 216 -8.68 -12.87 1.37
CA ILE A 216 -7.79 -14.03 1.41
C ILE A 216 -7.24 -14.25 0.01
N PHE A 217 -5.92 -14.27 -0.10
CA PHE A 217 -5.21 -14.32 -1.37
C PHE A 217 -4.68 -15.71 -1.69
N GLU A 218 -4.19 -16.45 -0.68
CA GLU A 218 -3.55 -17.75 -0.87
C GLU A 218 -3.74 -18.66 0.34
N ARG A 219 -3.76 -19.99 0.12
CA ARG A 219 -3.52 -21.00 1.16
C ARG A 219 -2.05 -21.32 1.17
N VAL A 220 -1.49 -21.43 2.36
CA VAL A 220 -0.19 -22.06 2.56
C VAL A 220 -0.24 -23.03 3.72
N THR A 221 0.71 -23.95 3.75
CA THR A 221 0.94 -24.85 4.89
C THR A 221 1.93 -24.21 5.85
N GLY A 222 1.70 -24.37 7.15
CA GLY A 222 2.49 -23.77 8.21
C GLY A 222 2.53 -24.60 9.48
N THR A 223 2.86 -23.97 10.61
CA THR A 223 2.76 -24.64 11.93
C THR A 223 1.32 -25.06 12.19
N VAL A 224 1.13 -26.29 12.67
CA VAL A 224 -0.18 -26.84 13.00
C VAL A 224 -0.79 -26.11 14.19
N VAL A 225 -2.00 -25.61 14.03
CA VAL A 225 -2.81 -24.98 15.09
C VAL A 225 -4.09 -25.80 15.22
N ASN A 226 -4.39 -26.30 16.42
CA ASN A 226 -5.58 -27.12 16.70
C ASN A 226 -5.83 -28.24 15.66
N GLY A 227 -4.77 -28.95 15.26
CA GLY A 227 -4.83 -30.03 14.26
C GLY A 227 -4.87 -29.58 12.79
N ASN A 228 -5.00 -28.28 12.51
CA ASN A 228 -5.06 -27.76 11.14
C ASN A 228 -3.72 -27.11 10.73
N PRO A 229 -3.08 -27.54 9.62
CA PRO A 229 -1.82 -26.98 9.14
C PRO A 229 -1.99 -25.75 8.24
N ASN A 230 -3.21 -25.36 7.90
CA ASN A 230 -3.48 -24.34 6.90
C ASN A 230 -3.40 -22.92 7.47
N TRP A 231 -2.84 -22.03 6.67
CA TRP A 231 -2.76 -20.59 6.91
C TRP A 231 -3.23 -19.84 5.67
N PHE A 232 -3.87 -18.69 5.89
CA PHE A 232 -4.33 -17.81 4.83
C PHE A 232 -3.41 -16.60 4.73
N LEU A 233 -2.91 -16.33 3.52
CA LEU A 233 -2.29 -15.05 3.19
C LEU A 233 -3.40 -14.01 3.07
N VAL A 234 -3.28 -12.98 3.90
CA VAL A 234 -4.10 -11.77 3.91
C VAL A 234 -3.18 -10.56 3.72
N GLY A 235 -3.74 -9.35 3.55
CA GLY A 235 -2.98 -8.16 3.13
C GLY A 235 -1.59 -8.00 3.74
N PRO A 236 -1.47 -7.88 5.07
CA PRO A 236 -0.18 -7.66 5.73
C PRO A 236 0.62 -8.94 6.03
N GLY A 237 0.03 -10.14 5.94
CA GLY A 237 0.69 -11.37 6.39
C GLY A 237 -0.22 -12.59 6.44
N TYR A 238 0.05 -13.52 7.34
CA TYR A 238 -0.63 -14.80 7.44
C TYR A 238 -1.46 -14.92 8.72
N VAL A 239 -2.66 -15.48 8.60
CA VAL A 239 -3.51 -15.87 9.73
C VAL A 239 -3.75 -17.39 9.70
N SER A 240 -3.92 -18.01 10.86
CA SER A 240 -4.28 -19.43 10.92
C SER A 240 -5.69 -19.63 10.37
N ALA A 241 -5.87 -20.61 9.48
CA ALA A 241 -7.17 -20.91 8.87
C ALA A 241 -8.21 -21.41 9.87
N VAL A 242 -7.78 -21.92 11.03
CA VAL A 242 -8.65 -22.35 12.14
C VAL A 242 -9.63 -21.26 12.55
N TYR A 243 -9.18 -20.00 12.50
CA TYR A 243 -9.90 -18.88 13.10
C TYR A 243 -10.61 -17.98 12.07
N VAL A 244 -10.86 -18.50 10.87
CA VAL A 244 -11.45 -17.75 9.76
C VAL A 244 -12.49 -18.60 9.04
N ASP A 245 -13.75 -18.17 9.12
CA ASP A 245 -14.85 -18.77 8.35
C ASP A 245 -14.86 -18.19 6.95
N ILE A 246 -14.84 -19.02 5.90
CA ILE A 246 -14.90 -18.52 4.51
C ILE A 246 -16.35 -18.09 4.20
N THR A 247 -16.53 -16.83 3.79
CA THR A 247 -17.86 -16.21 3.62
C THR A 247 -18.20 -15.84 2.18
N ALA A 248 -17.22 -15.71 1.29
CA ALA A 248 -17.46 -15.56 -0.15
C ALA A 248 -16.26 -16.07 -0.98
N GLY A 249 -16.52 -16.72 -2.11
CA GLY A 249 -15.49 -17.22 -3.02
C GLY A 249 -15.64 -16.62 -4.40
N GLY A 250 -14.66 -15.83 -4.83
CA GLY A 250 -14.36 -15.76 -6.25
C GLY A 250 -13.88 -17.14 -6.70
N GLY A 251 -14.23 -17.56 -7.92
CA GLY A 251 -13.93 -18.91 -8.42
C GLY A 251 -12.46 -19.33 -8.26
N GLY A 252 -12.22 -20.63 -8.11
CA GLY A 252 -10.89 -21.22 -7.87
C GLY A 252 -10.84 -22.06 -6.58
N TRP A 253 -9.66 -22.16 -5.94
CA TRP A 253 -9.46 -22.91 -4.68
C TRP A 253 -10.41 -22.49 -3.55
N CYS A 254 -10.92 -21.25 -3.57
CA CYS A 254 -11.91 -20.80 -2.60
C CYS A 254 -13.31 -21.37 -2.81
N ALA A 255 -13.68 -21.79 -4.02
CA ALA A 255 -14.92 -22.51 -4.24
C ALA A 255 -14.88 -23.94 -3.68
N SER A 256 -13.70 -24.59 -3.66
CA SER A 256 -13.54 -25.93 -3.07
C SER A 256 -13.37 -25.90 -1.55
N ALA A 257 -12.86 -24.80 -0.97
CA ALA A 257 -12.72 -24.62 0.48
C ALA A 257 -14.08 -24.40 1.21
N PHE A 258 -15.13 -23.98 0.51
CA PHE A 258 -16.50 -23.90 1.07
C PHE A 258 -17.02 -25.26 1.55
N ASN A 259 -16.58 -26.36 0.93
CA ASN A 259 -17.07 -27.70 1.27
C ASN A 259 -16.31 -28.38 2.42
N GLU A 260 -15.16 -27.84 2.86
CA GLU A 260 -14.38 -28.45 3.96
C GLU A 260 -14.75 -27.89 5.35
N THR A 261 -15.47 -26.77 5.42
CA THR A 261 -15.88 -26.15 6.71
C THR A 261 -17.28 -26.56 7.17
N SER A 262 -17.99 -27.41 6.40
CA SER A 262 -19.35 -27.86 6.69
C SER A 262 -19.44 -29.30 7.23
N SER A 263 -18.33 -30.04 7.36
CA SER A 263 -18.40 -31.48 7.66
C SER A 263 -17.62 -31.99 8.87
N ASP A 264 -17.03 -31.13 9.71
CA ASP A 264 -16.33 -31.60 10.92
C ASP A 264 -16.68 -30.76 12.17
N VAL A 265 -17.97 -30.75 12.52
CA VAL A 265 -18.45 -30.65 13.91
C VAL A 265 -19.55 -31.67 14.14
#